data_AF-A0A7C5M7P7-F1
#
_entry.id   AF-A0A7C5M7P7-F1
#
_cell.length_a   1.000
_cell.length_b   1.000
_cell.length_c   1.000
_cell.angle_alpha   90.00
_cell.angle_beta   90.00
_cell.angle_gamma   90.00
#
_symmetry.space_group_name_H-M   'P 1'
#
loop_
_entity.id
_entity.type
_entity.pdbx_description
1 polymer ?
#
loop_
_entity_poly.entity_id
_entity_poly.type
_entity_poly.pdbx_seq_one_letter_code
_entity_poly.pdbx_strand_id
1 'polypeptide(L)'
;MPDVQTESKPREGRNRGPRESGPKEGGGRQDDRRQDRSRFEGPPEIDLDKLISDSLYLDNQAHGIVSRMRDMDSGTKSQLRRLYNAVRRACQAPESERQHQFVMLRARLAYTIARHSLRSLDSLEKLLLQVTRKNDPRGYERFRDLFEAIVAYNE
;
A
#
# COMPACT_ATOMS: atom_id res chain seq x y z
N MET A 1 16.56 -53.45 35.20
CA MET A 1 17.53 -52.40 35.60
C MET A 1 17.97 -51.67 34.34
N PRO A 2 18.08 -50.31 34.29
CA PRO A 2 18.24 -49.38 35.42
C PRO A 2 17.26 -48.18 35.50
N ASP A 3 17.29 -47.55 36.67
CA ASP A 3 17.12 -46.13 37.12
C ASP A 3 16.07 -45.16 36.51
N VAL A 4 15.06 -44.64 37.24
CA VAL A 4 15.04 -43.63 38.35
C VAL A 4 14.96 -42.19 37.75
N GLN A 5 14.09 -41.22 38.11
CA GLN A 5 13.64 -40.72 39.42
C GLN A 5 12.42 -39.77 39.23
N THR A 6 11.41 -39.93 40.11
CA THR A 6 10.63 -38.91 40.87
C THR A 6 9.97 -37.69 40.21
N GLU A 7 8.64 -37.68 40.32
CA GLU A 7 7.78 -36.50 40.33
C GLU A 7 7.11 -36.41 41.72
N SER A 8 7.13 -35.26 42.38
CA SER A 8 6.20 -34.93 43.50
C SER A 8 6.26 -33.43 43.81
N LYS A 9 5.15 -32.73 43.53
CA LYS A 9 4.84 -31.41 44.11
C LYS A 9 4.42 -31.56 45.58
N PRO A 10 4.49 -30.48 46.37
CA PRO A 10 3.25 -30.02 46.97
C PRO A 10 3.07 -28.50 46.97
N ARG A 11 1.85 -28.11 47.38
CA ARG A 11 1.16 -26.83 47.21
C ARG A 11 1.19 -26.03 48.52
N GLU A 12 0.76 -24.76 48.41
CA GLU A 12 0.19 -23.87 49.45
C GLU A 12 1.12 -22.94 50.24
N GLY A 13 0.71 -21.65 50.30
CA GLY A 13 0.91 -20.83 51.50
C GLY A 13 1.15 -19.33 51.31
N ARG A 14 0.07 -18.54 51.41
CA ARG A 14 -0.06 -17.33 52.25
C ARG A 14 0.79 -16.05 51.98
N ASN A 15 0.04 -15.00 51.59
CA ASN A 15 -0.28 -13.81 52.41
C ASN A 15 0.74 -12.64 52.55
N ARG A 16 0.26 -11.46 52.11
CA ARG A 16 0.41 -10.07 52.66
C ARG A 16 1.81 -9.40 52.67
N GLY A 17 1.87 -8.24 52.00
CA GLY A 17 3.02 -7.30 51.94
C GLY A 17 3.30 -6.50 53.23
N PRO A 18 4.15 -5.46 53.15
CA PRO A 18 3.61 -4.10 53.11
C PRO A 18 4.37 -3.11 52.20
N ARG A 19 3.67 -2.00 51.91
CA ARG A 19 4.10 -0.77 51.24
C ARG A 19 5.24 -0.06 51.98
N GLU A 20 6.10 0.62 51.24
CA GLU A 20 6.57 1.96 51.60
C GLU A 20 6.54 2.90 50.39
N SER A 21 5.98 4.08 50.64
CA SER A 21 5.74 5.19 49.74
C SER A 21 6.91 6.17 49.78
N GLY A 22 7.23 6.81 48.66
CA GLY A 22 7.98 8.07 48.66
C GLY A 22 8.26 8.65 47.27
N PRO A 23 8.27 9.98 47.07
CA PRO A 23 7.60 10.65 45.93
C PRO A 23 8.54 11.52 45.05
N LYS A 24 8.11 11.82 43.81
CA LYS A 24 8.24 13.12 43.09
C LYS A 24 7.95 12.94 41.60
N GLU A 25 6.89 13.59 41.10
CA GLU A 25 6.93 14.87 40.35
C GLU A 25 7.70 14.79 39.03
N GLY A 26 6.99 15.06 37.93
CA GLY A 26 7.61 15.33 36.63
C GLY A 26 6.67 15.00 35.48
N GLY A 27 5.90 15.99 35.04
CA GLY A 27 4.99 15.87 33.91
C GLY A 27 5.71 15.54 32.60
N GLY A 28 4.93 15.02 31.65
CA GLY A 28 5.39 14.80 30.30
C GLY A 28 4.44 13.89 29.55
N ARG A 29 3.46 14.50 28.87
CA ARG A 29 2.77 13.89 27.74
C ARG A 29 3.81 13.22 26.84
N GLN A 30 3.67 11.93 26.58
CA GLN A 30 4.42 11.28 25.50
C GLN A 30 3.51 10.32 24.76
N ASP A 31 2.52 10.92 24.10
CA ASP A 31 1.78 10.36 22.98
C ASP A 31 2.60 10.55 21.70
N ASP A 32 3.81 9.96 21.67
CA ASP A 32 4.78 10.19 20.59
C ASP A 32 5.40 8.88 20.08
N ARG A 33 4.57 7.85 19.88
CA ARG A 33 4.93 6.70 19.05
C ARG A 33 4.00 6.48 17.87
N ARG A 34 3.40 7.57 17.37
CA ARG A 34 2.57 7.56 16.15
C ARG A 34 2.75 8.79 15.27
N GLN A 35 3.90 9.45 15.33
CA GLN A 35 4.13 10.66 14.52
C GLN A 35 5.47 10.66 13.78
N ASP A 36 5.88 9.51 13.26
CA ASP A 36 7.04 9.41 12.35
C ASP A 36 6.73 8.60 11.07
N ARG A 37 5.49 8.69 10.59
CA ARG A 37 5.10 8.26 9.23
C ARG A 37 4.94 9.44 8.25
N SER A 38 5.39 10.63 8.65
CA SER A 38 5.24 11.85 7.84
C SER A 38 6.59 12.43 7.42
N ARG A 39 7.44 11.63 6.78
CA ARG A 39 8.36 12.13 5.75
C ARG A 39 8.89 11.05 4.80
N PHE A 40 8.05 10.07 4.46
CA PHE A 40 8.32 9.37 3.21
C PHE A 40 7.89 10.34 2.10
N GLU A 41 8.86 11.11 1.60
CA GLU A 41 8.73 11.91 0.39
C GLU A 41 8.52 10.92 -0.75
N GLY A 42 7.28 10.44 -0.85
CA GLY A 42 6.88 9.42 -1.77
C GLY A 42 7.06 9.91 -3.20
N PRO A 43 7.12 8.98 -4.17
CA PRO A 43 7.22 9.34 -5.58
C PRO A 43 6.18 10.41 -5.94
N PRO A 44 6.53 11.32 -6.87
CA PRO A 44 5.73 12.50 -7.18
C PRO A 44 4.27 12.11 -7.41
N GLU A 45 3.38 12.81 -6.73
CA GLU A 45 1.95 12.51 -6.81
C GLU A 45 1.45 12.88 -8.21
N ILE A 46 0.84 11.91 -8.88
CA ILE A 46 0.22 12.12 -10.18
C ILE A 46 -1.09 12.89 -9.93
N ASP A 47 -1.23 14.02 -10.61
CA ASP A 47 -2.41 14.86 -10.54
C ASP A 47 -3.49 14.30 -11.47
N LEU A 48 -4.60 13.82 -10.91
CA LEU A 48 -5.69 13.24 -11.68
C LEU A 48 -6.35 14.23 -12.64
N ASP A 49 -6.48 15.51 -12.25
CA ASP A 49 -7.17 16.50 -13.09
C ASP A 49 -6.31 16.87 -14.31
N LYS A 50 -5.00 16.97 -14.11
CA LYS A 50 -4.04 17.12 -15.23
C LYS A 50 -4.01 15.88 -16.10
N LEU A 51 -4.05 14.69 -15.51
CA LEU A 51 -4.13 13.44 -16.26
C LEU A 51 -5.38 13.36 -17.15
N ILE A 52 -6.51 13.92 -16.69
CA ILE A 52 -7.76 13.96 -17.45
C ILE A 52 -7.74 14.99 -18.58
N SER A 53 -7.05 16.12 -18.38
CA SER A 53 -7.08 17.27 -19.29
C SER A 53 -5.92 17.34 -20.28
N ASP A 54 -4.77 16.75 -19.95
CA ASP A 54 -3.53 16.88 -20.71
C ASP A 54 -2.94 15.50 -21.09
N SER A 55 -3.06 15.14 -22.37
CA SER A 55 -2.51 13.90 -22.92
C SER A 55 -0.99 13.84 -22.87
N LEU A 56 -0.29 14.98 -23.00
CA LEU A 56 1.17 15.03 -22.93
C LEU A 56 1.63 14.81 -21.48
N TYR A 57 0.90 15.33 -20.51
CA TYR A 57 1.16 15.03 -19.10
C TYR A 57 1.03 13.53 -18.82
N LEU A 58 -0.02 12.87 -19.31
CA LEU A 58 -0.20 11.42 -19.17
C LEU A 58 0.99 10.64 -19.75
N ASP A 59 1.43 11.01 -20.95
CA ASP A 59 2.54 10.35 -21.62
C ASP A 59 3.87 10.49 -20.86
N ASN A 60 4.14 11.70 -20.37
CA ASN A 60 5.32 11.98 -19.55
C ASN A 60 5.29 11.21 -18.23
N GLN A 61 4.12 11.07 -17.59
CA GLN A 61 3.98 10.25 -16.38
C GLN A 61 4.22 8.76 -16.66
N ALA A 62 3.72 8.24 -17.79
CA ALA A 62 3.94 6.87 -18.20
C ALA A 62 5.44 6.58 -18.37
N HIS A 63 6.15 7.43 -19.11
CA HIS A 63 7.60 7.35 -19.26
C HIS A 63 8.32 7.40 -17.91
N GLY A 64 7.97 8.36 -17.05
CA GLY A 64 8.60 8.50 -15.74
C GLY A 64 8.42 7.28 -14.83
N ILE A 65 7.27 6.62 -14.90
CA ILE A 65 7.03 5.36 -14.17
C ILE A 65 7.90 4.24 -14.73
N VAL A 66 7.92 4.06 -16.06
CA VAL A 66 8.71 3.00 -16.70
C VAL A 66 10.20 3.17 -16.45
N SER A 67 10.73 4.39 -16.49
CA SER A 67 12.12 4.66 -16.11
C SER A 67 12.42 4.19 -14.69
N ARG A 68 11.59 4.57 -13.70
CA ARG A 68 11.76 4.11 -12.31
C ARG A 68 11.66 2.59 -12.16
N MET A 69 10.74 1.96 -12.89
CA MET A 69 10.58 0.50 -12.87
C MET A 69 11.86 -0.22 -13.34
N ARG A 70 12.52 0.31 -14.38
CA ARG A 70 13.78 -0.26 -14.89
C ARG A 70 14.91 -0.19 -13.85
N ASP A 71 14.97 0.88 -13.09
CA ASP A 71 16.02 1.12 -12.10
C ASP A 71 15.77 0.41 -10.76
N MET A 72 14.51 0.23 -10.36
CA MET A 72 14.13 -0.25 -9.03
C MET A 72 13.64 -1.71 -9.00
N ASP A 73 12.95 -2.17 -10.03
CA ASP A 73 12.14 -3.39 -9.95
C ASP A 73 12.50 -4.42 -11.04
N SER A 74 13.63 -5.12 -10.85
CA SER A 74 14.04 -6.22 -11.74
C SER A 74 13.08 -7.43 -11.59
N GLY A 75 12.20 -7.66 -12.57
CA GLY A 75 11.35 -8.87 -12.64
C GLY A 75 9.84 -8.67 -12.75
N THR A 76 9.38 -7.47 -13.10
CA THR A 76 7.96 -7.08 -12.98
C THR A 76 7.09 -7.24 -14.22
N LYS A 77 7.64 -7.58 -15.40
CA LYS A 77 6.87 -7.63 -16.66
C LYS A 77 5.62 -8.51 -16.58
N SER A 78 5.69 -9.66 -15.88
CA SER A 78 4.54 -10.56 -15.71
C SER A 78 3.49 -10.00 -14.74
N GLN A 79 3.91 -9.35 -13.66
CA GLN A 79 3.01 -8.74 -12.67
C GLN A 79 2.32 -7.50 -13.25
N LEU A 80 3.06 -6.65 -13.97
CA LEU A 80 2.50 -5.48 -14.65
C LEU A 80 1.43 -5.90 -15.66
N ARG A 81 1.69 -6.95 -16.45
CA ARG A 81 0.71 -7.46 -17.44
C ARG A 81 -0.54 -8.04 -16.78
N ARG A 82 -0.40 -8.74 -15.66
CA ARG A 82 -1.55 -9.23 -14.85
C ARG A 82 -2.37 -8.08 -14.29
N LEU A 83 -1.70 -7.04 -13.78
CA LEU A 83 -2.34 -5.84 -13.25
C LEU A 83 -3.08 -5.07 -14.35
N TYR A 84 -2.45 -4.86 -15.50
CA TYR A 84 -3.08 -4.24 -16.68
C TYR A 84 -4.37 -4.97 -17.09
N ASN A 85 -4.31 -6.30 -17.21
CA ASN A 85 -5.50 -7.10 -17.52
C ASN A 85 -6.60 -6.94 -16.48
N ALA A 86 -6.25 -6.75 -15.20
CA ALA A 86 -7.21 -6.51 -14.14
C ALA A 86 -7.85 -5.11 -14.23
N VAL A 87 -7.05 -4.07 -14.52
CA VAL A 87 -7.53 -2.70 -14.76
C VAL A 87 -8.46 -2.65 -15.98
N ARG A 88 -8.05 -3.25 -17.10
CA ARG A 88 -8.85 -3.33 -18.32
C ARG A 88 -10.22 -3.97 -18.07
N ARG A 89 -10.28 -5.07 -17.31
CA ARG A 89 -11.54 -5.72 -16.94
C ARG A 89 -12.42 -4.83 -16.05
N ALA A 90 -11.84 -4.10 -15.09
CA ALA A 90 -12.62 -3.21 -14.24
C ALA A 90 -13.20 -2.02 -15.00
N CYS A 91 -12.51 -1.49 -16.01
CA CYS A 91 -13.06 -0.44 -16.88
C CYS A 91 -14.25 -0.92 -17.74
N GLN A 92 -14.26 -2.20 -18.10
CA GLN A 92 -15.35 -2.82 -18.86
C GLN A 92 -16.55 -3.20 -17.99
N ALA A 93 -16.42 -3.12 -16.67
CA ALA A 93 -17.54 -3.39 -15.77
C ALA A 93 -18.66 -2.34 -15.97
N PRO A 94 -19.92 -2.71 -15.68
CA PRO A 94 -21.03 -1.76 -15.66
C PRO A 94 -20.71 -0.56 -14.78
N GLU A 95 -21.22 0.62 -15.15
CA GLU A 95 -20.93 1.87 -14.44
C GLU A 95 -21.26 1.79 -12.94
N SER A 96 -22.37 1.11 -12.59
CA SER A 96 -22.81 0.86 -11.22
C SER A 96 -21.82 0.04 -10.38
N GLU A 97 -21.01 -0.82 -11.02
CA GLU A 97 -20.06 -1.70 -10.34
C GLU A 97 -18.61 -1.22 -10.48
N ARG A 98 -18.35 -0.28 -11.40
CA ARG A 98 -17.00 0.17 -11.75
C ARG A 98 -16.23 0.68 -10.53
N GLN A 99 -16.87 1.51 -9.70
CA GLN A 99 -16.25 2.02 -8.48
C GLN A 99 -15.84 0.87 -7.54
N HIS A 100 -16.73 -0.10 -7.31
CA HIS A 100 -16.45 -1.25 -6.46
C HIS A 100 -15.28 -2.08 -7.02
N GLN A 101 -15.26 -2.34 -8.32
CA GLN A 101 -14.17 -3.07 -8.98
C GLN A 101 -12.83 -2.34 -8.80
N PHE A 102 -12.81 -1.02 -8.94
CA PHE A 102 -11.60 -0.22 -8.74
C PHE A 102 -11.14 -0.18 -7.28
N VAL A 103 -12.06 -0.16 -6.32
CA VAL A 103 -11.71 -0.29 -4.88
C VAL A 103 -11.08 -1.65 -4.59
N MET A 104 -11.60 -2.73 -5.19
CA MET A 104 -11.01 -4.07 -5.08
C MET A 104 -9.65 -4.16 -5.78
N LEU A 105 -9.48 -3.52 -6.93
CA LEU A 105 -8.18 -3.40 -7.60
C LEU A 105 -7.15 -2.71 -6.73
N ARG A 106 -7.53 -1.64 -6.01
CA ARG A 106 -6.62 -0.92 -5.11
C ARG A 106 -6.08 -1.83 -4.02
N ALA A 107 -6.92 -2.62 -3.38
CA ALA A 107 -6.49 -3.58 -2.36
C ALA A 107 -5.52 -4.63 -2.93
N ARG A 108 -5.79 -5.13 -4.14
CA ARG A 108 -4.90 -6.08 -4.84
C ARG A 108 -3.57 -5.45 -5.19
N LEU A 109 -3.57 -4.22 -5.71
CA LEU A 109 -2.38 -3.46 -6.06
C LEU A 109 -1.49 -3.22 -4.84
N ALA A 110 -2.07 -2.73 -3.74
CA ALA A 110 -1.36 -2.51 -2.48
C ALA A 110 -0.72 -3.80 -1.97
N TYR A 111 -1.45 -4.92 -2.00
CA TYR A 111 -0.92 -6.23 -1.64
C TYR A 111 0.26 -6.63 -2.55
N THR A 112 0.15 -6.47 -3.86
CA THR A 112 1.22 -6.80 -4.82
C THR A 112 2.46 -5.94 -4.59
N ILE A 113 2.29 -4.63 -4.39
CA ILE A 113 3.38 -3.69 -4.09
C ILE A 113 4.11 -4.13 -2.83
N ALA A 114 3.39 -4.40 -1.75
CA ALA A 114 3.98 -4.83 -0.49
C ALA A 114 4.66 -6.21 -0.61
N ARG A 115 4.03 -7.16 -1.31
CA ARG A 115 4.50 -8.55 -1.40
C ARG A 115 5.74 -8.73 -2.28
N HIS A 116 5.89 -7.88 -3.28
CA HIS A 116 6.95 -7.97 -4.29
C HIS A 116 7.89 -6.77 -4.28
N SER A 117 7.76 -5.87 -3.30
CA SER A 117 8.59 -4.67 -3.13
C SER A 117 8.56 -3.72 -4.34
N LEU A 118 7.40 -3.59 -5.02
CA LEU A 118 7.25 -2.81 -6.26
C LEU A 118 7.05 -1.31 -5.98
N ARG A 119 8.05 -0.69 -5.36
CA ARG A 119 7.96 0.70 -4.87
C ARG A 119 7.74 1.73 -5.97
N SER A 120 8.16 1.43 -7.21
CA SER A 120 7.91 2.33 -8.35
C SER A 120 6.42 2.55 -8.63
N LEU A 121 5.57 1.61 -8.21
CA LEU A 121 4.12 1.64 -8.41
C LEU A 121 3.36 2.35 -7.29
N ASP A 122 4.03 2.83 -6.22
CA ASP A 122 3.39 3.57 -5.12
C ASP A 122 2.61 4.80 -5.65
N SER A 123 3.13 5.45 -6.71
CA SER A 123 2.46 6.56 -7.40
C SER A 123 1.13 6.15 -8.05
N LEU A 124 1.05 4.93 -8.61
CA LEU A 124 -0.18 4.39 -9.20
C LEU A 124 -1.20 4.00 -8.12
N GLU A 125 -0.76 3.50 -6.97
CA GLU A 125 -1.67 3.24 -5.84
C GLU A 125 -2.34 4.52 -5.35
N LYS A 126 -1.55 5.60 -5.20
CA LYS A 126 -2.07 6.92 -4.82
C LYS A 126 -3.02 7.49 -5.87
N LEU A 127 -2.69 7.38 -7.16
CA LEU A 127 -3.57 7.81 -8.24
C LEU A 127 -4.89 7.04 -8.21
N LEU A 128 -4.84 5.72 -8.01
CA LEU A 128 -6.03 4.87 -7.93
C LEU A 128 -6.94 5.25 -6.74
N LEU A 129 -6.34 5.70 -5.63
CA LEU A 129 -7.09 6.30 -4.51
C LEU A 129 -7.81 7.59 -4.94
N GLN A 130 -7.14 8.47 -5.69
CA GLN A 130 -7.79 9.69 -6.21
C GLN A 130 -8.95 9.36 -7.15
N VAL A 131 -8.75 8.43 -8.09
CA VAL A 131 -9.76 7.98 -9.06
C VAL A 131 -11.00 7.45 -8.36
N THR A 132 -10.82 6.57 -7.36
CA THR A 132 -11.94 5.98 -6.60
C THR A 132 -12.65 6.97 -5.67
N ARG A 133 -11.94 7.98 -5.17
CA ARG A 133 -12.52 9.06 -4.36
C ARG A 133 -13.34 10.04 -5.18
N LYS A 134 -12.82 10.45 -6.35
CA LYS A 134 -13.52 11.37 -7.26
C LYS A 134 -14.72 10.69 -7.93
N ASN A 135 -14.61 9.38 -8.19
CA ASN A 135 -15.63 8.56 -8.82
C ASN A 135 -16.16 9.14 -10.15
N ASP A 136 -15.25 9.71 -10.95
CA ASP A 136 -15.54 10.29 -12.25
C ASP A 136 -15.26 9.25 -13.35
N PRO A 137 -16.22 8.96 -14.25
CA PRO A 137 -16.01 8.10 -15.43
C PRO A 137 -14.72 8.39 -16.20
N ARG A 138 -14.40 9.68 -16.40
CA ARG A 138 -13.20 10.12 -17.13
C ARG A 138 -11.92 9.74 -16.39
N GLY A 139 -11.94 9.75 -15.05
CA GLY A 139 -10.80 9.34 -14.24
C GLY A 139 -10.50 7.84 -14.39
N TYR A 140 -11.53 7.01 -14.45
CA TYR A 140 -11.37 5.56 -14.68
C TYR A 140 -10.76 5.25 -16.06
N GLU A 141 -11.22 5.96 -17.10
CA GLU A 141 -10.68 5.82 -18.46
C GLU A 141 -9.23 6.29 -18.54
N ARG A 142 -8.92 7.45 -17.96
CA ARG A 142 -7.56 8.02 -18.00
C ARG A 142 -6.55 7.21 -17.19
N PHE A 143 -7.00 6.60 -16.10
CA PHE A 143 -6.18 5.63 -15.37
C PHE A 143 -5.84 4.39 -16.22
N ARG A 144 -6.81 3.89 -17.01
CA ARG A 144 -6.55 2.80 -17.96
C ARG A 144 -5.58 3.22 -19.05
N ASP A 145 -5.79 4.39 -19.66
CA ASP A 145 -4.93 4.92 -20.73
C ASP A 145 -3.48 5.07 -20.25
N LEU A 146 -3.28 5.58 -19.03
CA LEU A 146 -1.96 5.65 -18.40
C LEU A 146 -1.33 4.26 -18.25
N PHE A 147 -2.09 3.28 -17.76
CA PHE A 147 -1.61 1.90 -17.62
C PHE A 147 -1.27 1.24 -18.95
N GLU A 148 -2.04 1.53 -19.99
CA GLU A 148 -1.81 1.05 -21.34
C GLU A 148 -0.51 1.62 -21.92
N ALA A 149 -0.25 2.92 -21.72
CA ALA A 149 1.01 3.56 -22.09
C ALA A 149 2.21 2.98 -21.34
N ILE A 150 2.09 2.75 -20.02
CA ILE A 150 3.16 2.13 -19.21
C ILE A 150 3.51 0.73 -19.74
N VAL A 151 2.51 -0.08 -20.11
CA VAL A 151 2.74 -1.40 -20.69
C VAL A 151 3.43 -1.26 -22.05
N ALA A 152 2.97 -0.35 -22.92
CA ALA A 152 3.55 -0.12 -24.24
C ALA A 152 5.03 0.30 -24.18
N TYR A 153 5.43 1.16 -23.24
CA TYR A 153 6.83 1.59 -23.08
C TYR A 153 7.73 0.56 -22.39
N ASN A 154 7.15 -0.46 -21.77
CA ASN A 154 7.88 -1.52 -21.06
C ASN A 154 7.98 -2.83 -21.84
N GLU A 155 7.33 -2.95 -23.01
CA GLU A 155 7.57 -4.07 -23.93
C GLU A 155 9.01 -4.06 -24.43
#